data_AF-A0A7R9ZJR2-F1
#
_entry.id   AF-A0A7R9ZJR2-F1
#
_cell.length_a   1.000
_cell.length_b   1.000
_cell.length_c   1.000
_cell.angle_alpha   90.00
_cell.angle_beta   90.00
_cell.angle_gamma   90.00
#
_symmetry.space_group_name_H-M   'P 1'
#
loop_
_entity.id
_entity.type
_entity.pdbx_description
1 polymer ?
#
loop_
_entity_poly.entity_id
_entity_poly.type
_entity_poly.pdbx_seq_one_letter_code
_entity_poly.pdbx_strand_id
1 'polypeptide(L)'
;MPRSKGGTGTDARAVLTIRTTPQLSDPREVDTILTSSLRALFGDLEPYSCQMQVRSIEAGCFEIRSDAPSHVRAAATMITAPPYMEDALFRFDVMSVRALGS
;
A
#
# COMPACT_ATOMS: atom_id res chain seq x y z
N MET A 1 24.47 5.64 -29.43
CA MET A 1 23.85 5.85 -28.11
C MET A 1 22.54 5.08 -28.05
N PRO A 2 22.43 3.95 -27.33
CA PRO A 2 21.14 3.29 -27.16
C PRO A 2 20.37 4.00 -26.04
N ARG A 3 19.17 4.47 -26.38
CA ARG A 3 18.19 4.99 -25.42
C ARG A 3 17.80 3.87 -24.46
N SER A 4 17.94 4.13 -23.17
CA SER A 4 17.46 3.25 -22.11
C SER A 4 15.98 2.96 -22.34
N LYS A 5 15.64 1.68 -22.55
CA LYS A 5 14.25 1.23 -22.59
C LYS A 5 13.68 1.46 -21.20
N GLY A 6 12.77 2.44 -21.07
CA GLY A 6 11.92 2.56 -19.89
C GLY A 6 11.21 1.23 -19.69
N GLY A 7 11.64 0.51 -18.65
CA GLY A 7 11.08 -0.79 -18.31
C GLY A 7 9.61 -0.62 -17.98
N THR A 8 8.75 -1.26 -18.76
CA THR A 8 7.42 -1.67 -18.36
C THR A 8 7.57 -2.57 -17.12
N GLY A 9 7.64 -1.97 -15.95
CA GLY A 9 7.65 -2.69 -14.69
C GLY A 9 6.24 -3.20 -14.42
N THR A 10 5.84 -4.30 -15.06
CA THR A 10 4.68 -5.06 -14.61
C THR A 10 5.07 -5.63 -13.25
N ASP A 11 4.69 -4.91 -12.21
CA ASP A 11 5.04 -5.28 -10.86
C ASP A 11 4.36 -6.63 -10.57
N ALA A 12 5.14 -7.66 -10.25
CA ALA A 12 4.58 -8.97 -10.00
C ALA A 12 3.68 -8.89 -8.76
N ARG A 13 2.53 -9.56 -8.79
CA ARG A 13 1.63 -9.64 -7.63
C ARG A 13 2.43 -10.03 -6.40
N ALA A 14 2.19 -9.37 -5.28
CA ALA A 14 2.89 -9.65 -4.03
C ALA A 14 2.00 -9.50 -2.81
N VAL A 15 2.47 -10.05 -1.71
CA VAL A 15 1.92 -9.88 -0.37
C VAL A 15 2.91 -9.06 0.45
N LEU A 16 2.46 -7.91 0.94
CA LEU A 16 3.21 -7.06 1.85
C LEU A 16 2.72 -7.33 3.28
N THR A 17 3.63 -7.35 4.24
CA THR A 17 3.30 -7.31 5.67
C THR A 17 3.61 -5.91 6.19
N ILE A 18 2.63 -5.24 6.80
CA ILE A 18 2.77 -3.89 7.34
C ILE A 18 2.43 -3.89 8.82
N ARG A 19 3.23 -3.18 9.61
CA ARG A 19 2.92 -2.85 10.99
C ARG A 19 2.53 -1.37 11.11
N THR A 20 1.49 -1.09 11.87
CA THR A 20 0.92 0.25 12.03
C THR A 20 1.26 0.86 13.39
N THR A 21 1.46 2.17 13.42
CA THR A 21 1.59 2.97 14.65
C THR A 21 0.81 4.27 14.46
N PRO A 22 -0.22 4.58 15.29
CA PRO A 22 -0.77 3.74 16.36
C PRO A 22 -1.29 2.38 15.86
N GLN A 23 -1.45 1.42 16.77
CA GLN A 23 -1.92 0.08 16.40
C GLN A 23 -3.37 0.15 15.92
N LEU A 24 -3.55 -0.01 14.61
CA LEU A 24 -4.88 -0.13 14.02
C LEU A 24 -5.42 -1.54 14.28
N SER A 25 -6.72 -1.63 14.53
CA SER A 25 -7.42 -2.90 14.78
C SER A 25 -8.27 -3.32 13.58
N ASP A 26 -8.83 -2.37 12.84
CA ASP A 26 -9.70 -2.65 11.69
C ASP A 26 -8.88 -2.62 10.38
N PRO A 27 -8.85 -3.72 9.60
CA PRO A 27 -8.22 -3.71 8.28
C PRO A 27 -8.85 -2.70 7.31
N ARG A 28 -10.10 -2.27 7.52
CA ARG A 28 -10.76 -1.24 6.71
C ARG A 28 -10.15 0.15 6.90
N GLU A 29 -9.65 0.45 8.09
CA GLU A 29 -8.95 1.72 8.36
C GLU A 29 -7.63 1.75 7.58
N VAL A 30 -6.90 0.63 7.60
CA VAL A 30 -5.65 0.46 6.83
C VAL A 30 -5.90 0.59 5.34
N ASP A 31 -6.94 -0.08 4.83
CA ASP A 31 -7.37 0.00 3.43
C ASP A 31 -7.72 1.44 3.03
N THR A 32 -8.43 2.16 3.89
CA THR A 32 -8.83 3.54 3.63
C THR A 32 -7.64 4.50 3.63
N ILE A 33 -6.72 4.36 4.59
CA ILE A 33 -5.50 5.17 4.67
C ILE A 33 -4.60 4.92 3.45
N LEU A 34 -4.42 3.66 3.06
CA LEU A 34 -3.65 3.30 1.87
C LEU A 34 -4.31 3.83 0.60
N THR A 35 -5.63 3.74 0.48
CA THR A 35 -6.38 4.27 -0.66
C THR A 35 -6.22 5.78 -0.76
N SER A 36 -6.36 6.49 0.37
CA SER A 36 -6.15 7.94 0.45
C SER A 36 -4.73 8.32 0.03
N SER A 37 -3.73 7.58 0.52
CA SER A 37 -2.31 7.79 0.19
C SER A 37 -2.00 7.49 -1.27
N LEU A 38 -2.57 6.42 -1.84
CA LEU A 38 -2.46 6.09 -3.26
C LEU A 38 -3.04 7.21 -4.13
N ARG A 39 -4.22 7.74 -3.77
CA ARG A 39 -4.84 8.86 -4.48
C ARG A 39 -4.02 10.14 -4.39
N ALA A 40 -3.45 10.43 -3.23
CA ALA A 40 -2.59 11.60 -3.04
C ALA A 40 -1.30 11.53 -3.88
N LEU A 41 -0.72 10.34 -4.03
CA LEU A 41 0.52 10.12 -4.77
C LEU A 41 0.32 10.02 -6.29
N PHE A 42 -0.72 9.32 -6.72
CA PHE A 42 -0.89 8.90 -8.11
C PHE A 42 -2.15 9.48 -8.79
N GLY A 43 -2.96 10.24 -8.05
CA GLY A 43 -4.25 10.75 -8.52
C GLY A 43 -5.35 9.68 -8.52
N ASP A 44 -6.41 9.91 -9.28
CA ASP A 44 -7.45 8.90 -9.48
C ASP A 44 -6.89 7.72 -10.29
N LEU A 45 -6.57 6.64 -9.59
CA LEU A 45 -6.19 5.38 -10.20
C LEU A 45 -7.40 4.74 -10.87
N GLU A 46 -7.24 4.28 -12.10
CA GLU A 46 -8.25 3.44 -12.76
C GLU A 46 -8.51 2.18 -11.90
N PRO A 47 -9.75 1.64 -11.87
CA PRO A 47 -10.13 0.51 -11.02
C PRO A 47 -9.27 -0.76 -11.17
N TYR A 48 -8.52 -0.86 -12.27
CA TYR A 48 -7.66 -1.99 -12.61
C TYR A 48 -6.17 -1.71 -12.43
N SER A 49 -5.78 -0.52 -11.97
CA SER A 49 -4.38 -0.10 -11.86
C SER A 49 -3.71 -0.45 -10.52
N CYS A 50 -4.50 -0.67 -9.47
CA CYS A 50 -3.99 -1.07 -8.16
C CYS A 50 -5.11 -1.77 -7.37
N GLN A 51 -5.23 -3.09 -7.54
CA GLN A 51 -6.08 -3.89 -6.67
C GLN A 51 -5.31 -4.21 -5.39
N MET A 52 -5.95 -4.01 -4.24
CA MET A 52 -5.43 -4.44 -2.97
C MET A 52 -6.48 -5.14 -2.11
N GLN A 53 -6.02 -6.09 -1.31
CA GLN A 53 -6.83 -6.77 -0.30
C GLN A 53 -6.06 -6.76 1.01
N VAL A 54 -6.64 -6.12 2.02
CA VAL A 54 -6.07 -6.00 3.36
C VAL A 54 -6.68 -7.05 4.30
N ARG A 55 -5.82 -7.76 5.04
CA ARG A 55 -6.21 -8.74 6.05
C ARG A 55 -5.42 -8.49 7.34
N SER A 56 -6.09 -8.52 8.49
CA SER A 56 -5.39 -8.50 9.79
C SER A 56 -4.80 -9.88 10.09
N ILE A 57 -3.56 -9.91 10.58
CA ILE A 57 -2.85 -11.13 11.01
C ILE A 57 -2.77 -11.17 12.54
N GLU A 58 -2.42 -10.02 13.13
CA GLU A 58 -2.32 -9.78 14.57
C GLU A 58 -2.56 -8.29 14.84
N ALA A 59 -2.66 -7.90 16.10
CA ALA A 59 -2.92 -6.51 16.48
C ALA A 59 -1.87 -5.56 15.91
N GLY A 60 -2.30 -4.58 15.10
CA GLY A 60 -1.42 -3.62 14.45
C GLY A 60 -0.64 -4.15 13.25
N CYS A 61 -0.74 -5.44 12.88
CA CYS A 61 -0.06 -6.01 11.72
C CYS A 61 -1.04 -6.57 10.68
N PHE A 62 -0.78 -6.21 9.42
CA PHE A 62 -1.67 -6.46 8.30
C PHE A 62 -0.93 -7.06 7.11
N GLU A 63 -1.60 -7.97 6.43
CA GLU A 63 -1.20 -8.54 5.16
C GLU A 63 -1.95 -7.82 4.04
N ILE A 64 -1.22 -7.29 3.07
CA ILE A 64 -1.78 -6.58 1.92
C ILE A 64 -1.37 -7.34 0.67
N ARG A 65 -2.33 -7.99 0.03
CA ARG A 65 -2.12 -8.56 -1.29
C ARG A 65 -2.37 -7.48 -2.32
N SER A 66 -1.44 -7.26 -3.24
CA SER A 66 -1.62 -6.29 -4.33
C SER A 66 -0.97 -6.75 -5.63
N ASP A 67 -1.53 -6.30 -6.75
CA ASP A 67 -0.96 -6.39 -8.10
C ASP A 67 -0.02 -5.24 -8.45
N ALA A 68 0.09 -4.24 -7.57
CA ALA A 68 0.98 -3.09 -7.72
C ALA A 68 1.77 -2.82 -6.41
N PRO A 69 2.57 -3.78 -5.92
CA PRO A 69 3.19 -3.69 -4.60
C PRO A 69 4.16 -2.51 -4.42
N SER A 70 4.77 -1.99 -5.48
CA SER A 70 5.59 -0.77 -5.42
C SER A 70 4.75 0.48 -5.09
N HIS A 71 3.54 0.58 -5.65
CA HIS A 71 2.61 1.67 -5.35
C HIS A 71 2.11 1.58 -3.90
N VAL A 72 1.73 0.38 -3.45
CA VAL A 72 1.34 0.16 -2.05
C VAL A 72 2.48 0.48 -1.09
N ARG A 73 3.72 0.12 -1.43
CA ARG A 73 4.90 0.44 -0.60
C ARG A 73 5.16 1.95 -0.55
N ALA A 74 5.03 2.64 -1.68
CA ALA A 74 5.13 4.09 -1.73
C ALA A 74 4.04 4.76 -0.87
N ALA A 75 2.80 4.31 -0.98
CA ALA A 75 1.67 4.79 -0.18
C ALA A 75 1.85 4.55 1.32
N ALA A 76 2.36 3.38 1.72
CA ALA A 76 2.69 3.09 3.10
C ALA A 76 3.82 3.97 3.66
N THR A 77 4.73 4.43 2.80
CA THR A 77 5.84 5.32 3.19
C THR A 77 5.40 6.77 3.30
N MET A 78 4.57 7.23 2.36
CA MET A 78 4.10 8.60 2.22
C MET A 78 2.62 8.70 2.64
N ILE A 79 2.35 8.37 3.90
CA ILE A 79 0.97 8.32 4.38
C ILE A 79 0.31 9.69 4.27
N THR A 80 -0.85 9.69 3.64
CA THR A 80 -1.80 10.79 3.64
C THR A 80 -3.07 10.32 4.32
N ALA A 81 -3.24 10.70 5.58
CA ALA A 81 -4.44 10.38 6.36
C ALA A 81 -5.69 10.99 5.69
N PRO A 82 -6.85 10.31 5.74
CA PRO A 82 -8.12 10.90 5.31
C PRO A 82 -8.46 12.15 6.15
N PRO A 83 -9.25 13.10 5.61
CA PRO A 83 -9.56 14.37 6.29
C PRO A 83 -10.16 14.24 7.70
N TYR A 84 -10.89 13.17 7.96
CA TYR A 84 -11.51 12.89 9.25
C TYR A 84 -10.57 12.18 10.25
N MET A 85 -9.31 11.92 9.86
CA MET A 85 -8.26 11.30 10.68
C MET A 85 -6.98 12.15 10.74
N GLU A 86 -7.01 13.41 10.29
CA GLU A 86 -5.81 14.27 10.19
C GLU A 86 -5.13 14.57 11.54
N ASP A 87 -5.87 14.48 12.65
CA ASP A 87 -5.34 14.72 13.99
C ASP A 87 -4.42 13.58 14.50
N ALA A 88 -4.36 12.45 13.79
CA ALA A 88 -3.56 11.29 14.15
C ALA A 88 -2.38 11.11 13.18
N LEU A 89 -1.17 11.01 13.73
CA LEU A 89 0.03 10.65 12.97
C LEU A 89 0.09 9.13 12.81
N PHE A 90 -0.11 8.64 11.59
CA PHE A 90 0.04 7.24 11.24
C PHE A 90 1.43 6.97 10.64
N ARG A 91 2.02 5.85 11.03
CA ARG A 91 3.25 5.31 10.45
C ARG A 91 3.03 3.84 10.10
N PHE A 92 3.27 3.49 8.85
CA PHE A 92 3.15 2.14 8.35
C PHE A 92 4.55 1.61 8.01
N ASP A 93 5.02 0.66 8.80
CA ASP A 93 6.30 -0.01 8.58
C ASP A 93 6.10 -1.24 7.69
N VAL A 94 6.65 -1.24 6.49
CA VAL A 94 6.65 -2.44 5.63
C VAL A 94 7.70 -3.42 6.13
N MET A 95 7.26 -4.52 6.72
CA MET A 95 8.09 -5.53 7.37
C MET A 95 8.62 -6.58 6.39
N SER A 96 7.79 -6.99 5.43
CA SER A 96 8.19 -7.98 4.42
C SER A 96 7.40 -7.80 3.14
N VAL A 97 7.98 -8.23 2.01
CA VAL A 97 7.28 -8.34 0.73
C VAL A 97 7.61 -9.67 0.09
N ARG A 98 6.58 -10.45 -0.21
CA ARG A 98 6.68 -11.79 -0.81
C ARG A 98 5.97 -11.80 -2.17
N ALA A 99 6.71 -12.07 -3.24
CA ALA A 99 6.10 -12.22 -4.57
C ALA A 99 5.18 -13.46 -4.60
N LEU A 100 4.02 -13.31 -5.22
CA LEU A 100 3.14 -14.41 -5.59
C LEU A 100 3.59 -14.85 -6.98
N GLY A 101 4.20 -16.04 -7.07
CA GLY A 101 4.71 -16.59 -8.32
C GLY A 101 3.64 -16.52 -9.44
N SER A 102 4.09 -16.12 -10.62
CA SER A 102 3.30 -16.07 -11.86
C SER A 102 2.88 -17.44 -12.33
#